data_AF-A0A2N4TTV9-F1
#
_entry.id   AF-A0A2N4TTV9-F1
#
_cell.length_a   1.000
_cell.length_b   1.000
_cell.length_c   1.000
_cell.angle_alpha   90.00
_cell.angle_beta   90.00
_cell.angle_gamma   90.00
#
_symmetry.space_group_name_H-M   'P 1'
#
loop_
_entity.id
_entity.type
_entity.pdbx_description
1 polymer ?
#
loop_
_entity_poly.entity_id
_entity_poly.type
_entity_poly.pdbx_seq_one_letter_code
_entity_poly.pdbx_strand_id
1 'polypeptide(L)'
;MLSCVFALAACAGPGPTDTAFPKPDTAMTPEGSFPNVDHLRMVETGMTKGQVYELIGVPHFHESVFRVRVWNYLFHFRSADKPVTCQYQIQFDDDNRVTKTRWADPQCETFAPAKPAQ
;
A
#
# COMPACT_ATOMS: atom_id res chain seq x y z
N MET A 1 -6.33 -50.06 -22.67
CA MET A 1 -7.43 -49.19 -22.22
C MET A 1 -6.87 -47.81 -21.93
N LEU A 2 -7.66 -46.80 -22.24
CA LEU A 2 -7.37 -45.38 -22.40
C LEU A 2 -6.80 -44.70 -21.13
N SER A 3 -5.77 -43.88 -21.29
CA SER A 3 -5.17 -43.03 -20.25
C SER A 3 -6.10 -41.89 -19.82
N CYS A 4 -6.17 -41.59 -18.52
CA CYS A 4 -6.70 -40.33 -18.01
C CYS A 4 -5.70 -39.72 -17.02
N VAL A 5 -4.83 -38.85 -17.53
CA VAL A 5 -4.04 -37.93 -16.71
C VAL A 5 -4.98 -36.80 -16.31
N PHE A 6 -5.38 -36.76 -15.04
CA PHE A 6 -6.12 -35.62 -14.48
C PHE A 6 -5.14 -34.49 -14.16
N ALA A 7 -4.96 -33.57 -15.11
CA ALA A 7 -4.38 -32.27 -14.82
C ALA A 7 -5.50 -31.35 -14.30
N LEU A 8 -5.61 -31.21 -12.98
CA LEU A 8 -6.41 -30.16 -12.38
C LEU A 8 -5.64 -28.84 -12.52
N ALA A 9 -6.12 -28.01 -13.45
CA ALA A 9 -5.70 -26.64 -13.62
C ALA A 9 -5.86 -25.88 -12.30
N ALA A 10 -4.76 -25.29 -11.81
CA ALA A 10 -4.85 -24.28 -10.77
C ALA A 10 -5.58 -23.07 -11.36
N CYS A 11 -6.82 -22.84 -10.91
CA CYS A 11 -7.47 -21.56 -11.13
C CYS A 11 -6.63 -20.51 -10.42
N ALA A 12 -5.85 -19.73 -11.18
CA ALA A 12 -5.32 -18.47 -10.69
C ALA A 12 -6.54 -17.64 -10.28
N GLY A 13 -6.72 -17.43 -8.98
CA GLY A 13 -7.67 -16.45 -8.47
C GLY A 13 -7.39 -15.09 -9.11
N PRO A 14 -8.35 -14.15 -9.10
CA PRO A 14 -8.10 -12.82 -9.60
C PRO A 14 -6.83 -12.29 -8.92
N GLY A 15 -5.81 -12.02 -9.73
CA GLY A 15 -4.56 -11.42 -9.26
C GLY A 15 -4.86 -10.09 -8.57
N PRO A 16 -3.89 -9.53 -7.82
CA PRO A 16 -4.10 -8.29 -7.07
C PRO A 16 -4.68 -7.23 -8.01
N THR A 17 -5.93 -6.85 -7.79
CA THR A 17 -6.56 -5.78 -8.54
C THR A 17 -5.73 -4.53 -8.28
N ASP A 18 -5.03 -4.02 -9.30
CA ASP A 18 -4.22 -2.82 -9.13
C ASP A 18 -5.17 -1.63 -8.97
N THR A 19 -5.60 -1.39 -7.73
CA THR A 19 -6.67 -0.46 -7.39
C THR A 19 -6.23 0.97 -7.65
N ALA A 20 -6.97 1.76 -8.43
CA ALA A 20 -6.58 3.13 -8.76
C ALA A 20 -6.28 3.99 -7.50
N PHE A 21 -5.33 4.92 -7.62
CA PHE A 21 -5.10 5.92 -6.58
C PHE A 21 -6.25 6.94 -6.57
N PRO A 22 -6.77 7.34 -5.39
CA PRO A 22 -7.75 8.42 -5.30
C PRO A 22 -7.13 9.76 -5.71
N LYS A 23 -7.95 10.74 -6.08
CA LYS A 23 -7.47 12.09 -6.36
C LYS A 23 -7.11 12.78 -5.03
N PRO A 24 -5.98 13.52 -4.93
CA PRO A 24 -5.57 14.16 -3.68
C PRO A 24 -6.62 15.03 -2.99
N ASP A 25 -7.44 15.74 -3.77
CA ASP A 25 -8.52 16.62 -3.29
C ASP A 25 -9.70 15.89 -2.62
N THR A 26 -9.74 14.56 -2.73
CA THR A 26 -10.74 13.70 -2.08
C THR A 26 -10.29 13.15 -0.71
N ALA A 27 -9.09 13.53 -0.25
CA ALA A 27 -8.59 13.11 1.04
C ALA A 27 -9.42 13.71 2.19
N MET A 28 -9.69 12.88 3.21
CA MET A 28 -10.24 13.35 4.49
C MET A 28 -9.23 14.19 5.27
N THR A 29 -7.94 13.96 5.00
CA THR A 29 -6.81 14.75 5.51
C THR A 29 -6.09 15.37 4.31
N PRO A 30 -6.62 16.46 3.72
CA PRO A 30 -6.06 17.06 2.50
C PRO A 30 -4.63 17.59 2.70
N GLU A 31 -4.30 17.91 3.95
CA GLU A 31 -3.01 18.46 4.35
C GLU A 31 -1.93 17.37 4.40
N GLY A 32 -2.31 16.09 4.32
CA GLY A 32 -1.41 14.95 4.41
C GLY A 32 -0.60 14.91 5.70
N SER A 33 0.56 14.26 5.66
CA SER A 33 1.48 14.22 6.80
C SER A 33 2.94 14.15 6.33
N PHE A 34 3.87 14.55 7.21
CA PHE A 34 5.30 14.27 7.03
C PHE A 34 5.61 12.97 7.80
N PRO A 35 5.77 11.82 7.13
CA PRO A 35 5.94 10.55 7.83
C PRO A 35 7.31 10.48 8.52
N ASN A 36 7.38 9.71 9.60
CA ASN A 36 8.68 9.20 10.06
C ASN A 36 9.17 8.18 9.03
N VAL A 37 10.24 8.52 8.31
CA VAL A 37 10.77 7.71 7.22
C VAL A 37 11.24 6.34 7.72
N ASP A 38 11.84 6.27 8.91
CA ASP A 38 12.33 5.01 9.45
C ASP A 38 11.17 4.06 9.79
N HIS A 39 10.06 4.58 10.32
CA HIS A 39 8.85 3.79 10.53
C HIS A 39 8.18 3.37 9.23
N LEU A 40 8.11 4.28 8.23
CA LEU A 40 7.52 3.97 6.93
C LEU A 40 8.28 2.83 6.22
N ARG A 41 9.61 2.82 6.31
CA ARG A 41 10.46 1.75 5.74
C ARG A 41 10.27 0.39 6.42
N MET A 42 9.69 0.35 7.62
CA MET A 42 9.39 -0.90 8.32
C MET A 42 8.08 -1.52 7.84
N VAL A 43 7.26 -0.84 7.04
CA VAL A 43 6.03 -1.43 6.51
C VAL A 43 6.37 -2.52 5.50
N GLU A 44 6.09 -3.77 5.87
CA GLU A 44 6.43 -4.96 5.09
C GLU A 44 5.19 -5.85 4.84
N THR A 45 5.31 -6.76 3.88
CA THR A 45 4.28 -7.77 3.61
C THR A 45 4.04 -8.67 4.84
N GLY A 46 2.80 -9.11 5.03
CA GLY A 46 2.38 -9.93 6.17
C GLY A 46 2.00 -9.16 7.43
N MET A 47 2.36 -7.87 7.54
CA MET A 47 1.98 -7.02 8.67
C MET A 47 0.47 -6.83 8.76
N THR A 48 -0.06 -6.79 9.98
CA THR A 48 -1.48 -6.49 10.23
C THR A 48 -1.76 -5.00 10.11
N LYS A 49 -3.02 -4.63 9.85
CA LYS A 49 -3.48 -3.22 9.91
C LYS A 49 -3.08 -2.50 11.19
N GLY A 50 -3.15 -3.17 12.35
CA GLY A 50 -2.75 -2.58 13.63
C GLY A 50 -1.26 -2.26 13.68
N GLN A 51 -0.40 -3.13 13.16
CA GLN A 51 1.05 -2.86 13.10
C GLN A 51 1.36 -1.70 12.16
N VAL A 52 0.70 -1.63 11.00
CA VAL A 52 0.83 -0.49 10.08
C VAL A 52 0.36 0.80 10.74
N TYR A 53 -0.73 0.75 11.50
CA TYR A 53 -1.27 1.89 12.23
C TYR A 53 -0.26 2.48 13.23
N GLU A 54 0.42 1.63 13.99
CA GLU A 54 1.47 2.06 14.93
C GLU A 54 2.69 2.69 14.23
N LEU A 55 2.99 2.27 12.99
CA LEU A 55 4.13 2.79 12.25
C LEU A 55 3.82 4.14 11.59
N ILE A 56 2.70 4.25 10.89
CA ILE A 56 2.42 5.38 9.97
C ILE A 56 1.02 5.99 10.12
N GLY A 57 0.23 5.56 11.11
CA GLY A 57 -1.09 6.11 11.43
C GLY A 57 -2.23 5.67 10.50
N VAL A 58 -3.38 6.34 10.65
CA VAL A 58 -4.62 6.11 9.86
C VAL A 58 -4.39 6.50 8.39
N PRO A 59 -5.09 5.86 7.43
CA PRO A 59 -5.13 6.35 6.06
C PRO A 59 -5.75 7.75 5.96
N HIS A 60 -5.33 8.51 4.94
CA HIS A 60 -5.82 9.87 4.71
C HIS A 60 -7.06 9.93 3.80
N PHE A 61 -7.50 8.80 3.26
CA PHE A 61 -8.64 8.70 2.34
C PHE A 61 -9.72 7.79 2.92
N HIS A 62 -10.98 8.06 2.54
CA HIS A 62 -12.11 7.23 2.94
C HIS A 62 -11.86 5.76 2.59
N GLU A 63 -11.87 4.94 3.63
CA GLU A 63 -12.02 3.51 3.48
C GLU A 63 -13.44 3.23 2.97
N SER A 64 -13.58 2.68 1.77
CA SER A 64 -14.90 2.25 1.29
C SER A 64 -15.46 1.23 2.30
N VAL A 65 -16.70 1.44 2.75
CA VAL A 65 -17.27 0.84 3.98
C VAL A 65 -17.42 -0.70 3.96
N PHE A 66 -17.00 -1.39 2.90
CA PHE A 66 -17.06 -2.85 2.79
C PHE A 66 -15.73 -3.42 2.31
N ARG A 67 -15.14 -4.32 3.11
CA ARG A 67 -13.89 -5.06 2.81
C ARG A 67 -12.75 -4.13 2.42
N VAL A 68 -12.35 -3.25 3.35
CA VAL A 68 -11.24 -2.31 3.15
C VAL A 68 -9.95 -3.08 2.90
N ARG A 69 -9.62 -3.29 1.63
CA ARG A 69 -8.37 -3.95 1.22
C ARG A 69 -7.31 -2.94 0.79
N VAL A 70 -7.59 -1.64 0.90
CA VAL A 70 -6.69 -0.60 0.40
C VAL A 70 -6.66 0.59 1.34
N TRP A 71 -5.49 0.96 1.81
CA TRP A 71 -5.21 2.22 2.49
C TRP A 71 -4.40 3.13 1.58
N ASN A 72 -4.75 4.41 1.56
CA ASN A 72 -4.03 5.42 0.79
C ASN A 72 -3.59 6.55 1.72
N TYR A 73 -2.44 7.14 1.40
CA TYR A 73 -1.82 8.22 2.16
C TYR A 73 -1.36 9.33 1.23
N LEU A 74 -1.29 10.54 1.78
CA LEU A 74 -0.63 11.71 1.20
C LEU A 74 0.56 12.06 2.10
N PHE A 75 1.77 11.68 1.67
CA PHE A 75 2.99 11.94 2.40
C PHE A 75 3.76 13.10 1.78
N HIS A 76 4.33 13.93 2.65
CA HIS A 76 5.18 15.05 2.26
C HIS A 76 6.62 14.76 2.66
N PHE A 77 7.54 14.98 1.74
CA PHE A 77 8.97 14.88 1.97
C PHE A 77 9.64 16.22 1.78
N ARG A 78 10.65 16.51 2.60
CA ARG A 78 11.47 17.72 2.46
C ARG A 78 12.39 17.55 1.25
N SER A 79 12.40 18.52 0.36
CA SER A 79 13.38 18.63 -0.73
C SER A 79 14.05 20.01 -0.68
N ALA A 80 15.05 20.23 -1.53
CA ALA A 80 15.87 21.45 -1.52
C ALA A 80 15.03 22.74 -1.66
N ASP A 81 14.03 22.73 -2.55
CA ASP A 81 13.28 23.95 -2.87
C ASP A 81 11.91 23.98 -2.18
N LYS A 82 11.15 22.89 -2.27
CA LYS A 82 9.78 22.80 -1.74
C LYS A 82 9.45 21.38 -1.29
N PRO A 83 8.51 21.19 -0.37
CA PRO A 83 8.01 19.86 -0.05
C PRO A 83 7.49 19.16 -1.31
N VAL A 84 7.79 17.87 -1.42
CA VAL A 84 7.27 16.98 -2.47
C VAL A 84 6.15 16.15 -1.86
N THR A 85 5.00 16.11 -2.51
CA THR A 85 3.85 15.29 -2.10
C THR A 85 3.83 14.00 -2.88
N CYS A 86 3.71 12.88 -2.17
CA CYS A 86 3.72 11.53 -2.68
C CYS A 86 2.48 10.77 -2.20
N GLN A 87 1.79 10.12 -3.14
CA GLN A 87 0.71 9.20 -2.80
C GLN A 87 1.27 7.80 -2.57
N TYR A 88 0.99 7.26 -1.39
CA TYR A 88 1.41 5.91 -1.00
C TYR A 88 0.17 5.03 -0.77
N GLN A 89 0.21 3.80 -1.26
CA GLN A 89 -0.88 2.84 -1.11
C GLN A 89 -0.39 1.55 -0.50
N ILE A 90 -1.19 1.00 0.42
CA ILE A 90 -1.03 -0.32 1.02
C ILE A 90 -2.26 -1.15 0.66
N GLN A 91 -2.03 -2.37 0.17
CA GLN A 91 -3.07 -3.34 -0.12
C GLN A 91 -3.04 -4.46 0.92
N PHE A 92 -4.21 -4.96 1.30
CA PHE A 92 -4.39 -5.99 2.31
C PHE A 92 -5.12 -7.21 1.73
N ASP A 93 -4.77 -8.41 2.20
CA ASP A 93 -5.50 -9.65 1.90
C ASP A 93 -6.78 -9.79 2.73
N ASP A 94 -7.42 -10.96 2.61
CA ASP A 94 -8.66 -11.25 3.31
C ASP A 94 -8.54 -11.28 4.86
N ASP A 95 -7.33 -11.58 5.35
CA ASP A 95 -6.95 -11.63 6.77
C ASP A 95 -6.42 -10.29 7.30
N ASN A 96 -6.56 -9.21 6.53
CA ASN A 96 -6.06 -7.87 6.85
C ASN A 96 -4.54 -7.79 7.02
N ARG A 97 -3.80 -8.57 6.21
CA ARG A 97 -2.34 -8.53 6.14
C ARG A 97 -1.87 -7.80 4.89
N VAL A 98 -0.80 -7.03 5.01
CA VAL A 98 -0.19 -6.32 3.88
C VAL A 98 0.24 -7.33 2.82
N THR A 99 -0.20 -7.14 1.58
CA THR A 99 0.24 -7.94 0.43
C THR A 99 1.13 -7.15 -0.51
N LYS A 100 0.91 -5.84 -0.61
CA LYS A 100 1.62 -4.96 -1.53
C LYS A 100 1.63 -3.54 -1.00
N THR A 101 2.74 -2.85 -1.21
CA THR A 101 2.86 -1.40 -1.07
C THR A 101 3.32 -0.80 -2.38
N ARG A 102 2.94 0.44 -2.66
CA ARG A 102 3.39 1.15 -3.87
C ARG A 102 3.22 2.66 -3.77
N TRP A 103 4.10 3.35 -4.50
CA TRP A 103 3.97 4.77 -4.78
C TRP A 103 3.17 5.01 -6.06
N ALA A 104 2.39 6.09 -6.10
CA ALA A 104 1.76 6.53 -7.35
C ALA A 104 2.79 7.03 -8.36
N ASP A 105 3.80 7.77 -7.87
CA ASP A 105 4.98 8.17 -8.63
C ASP A 105 6.19 7.34 -8.15
N PRO A 106 6.81 6.51 -9.01
CA PRO A 106 7.99 5.73 -8.64
C PRO A 106 9.17 6.56 -8.11
N GLN A 107 9.28 7.85 -8.45
CA GLN A 107 10.36 8.71 -7.93
C GLN A 107 10.26 8.90 -6.40
N CYS A 108 9.06 8.74 -5.82
CA CYS A 108 8.85 8.87 -4.38
C CYS A 108 9.55 7.79 -3.54
N GLU A 109 9.89 6.64 -4.14
CA GLU A 109 10.67 5.58 -3.49
C GLU A 109 12.04 6.10 -3.01
N THR A 110 12.59 7.12 -3.68
CA THR A 110 13.89 7.71 -3.29
C THR A 110 13.87 8.36 -1.91
N PHE A 111 12.72 8.82 -1.42
CA PHE A 111 12.60 9.41 -0.08
C PHE A 111 12.51 8.36 1.02
N ALA A 112 11.91 7.20 0.72
CA ALA A 112 11.69 6.12 1.67
C ALA A 112 11.92 4.75 1.00
N PRO A 113 13.18 4.42 0.66
CA PRO A 113 13.49 3.16 -0.02
C PRO A 113 13.14 1.99 0.89
N ALA A 114 12.42 1.01 0.34
CA ALA A 114 12.06 -0.22 1.02
C ALA A 114 13.32 -0.91 1.57
N LYS A 115 13.20 -1.47 2.78
CA LYS A 115 14.27 -2.28 3.33
C LYS A 115 14.45 -3.53 2.43
N PRO A 116 15.68 -3.89 2.06
CA PRO A 116 15.91 -5.13 1.33
C PRO A 116 15.37 -6.31 2.13
N ALA A 117 14.66 -7.23 1.46
CA ALA A 117 14.28 -8.50 2.07
C ALA A 117 15.56 -9.22 2.51
N GLN A 118 15.66 -9.51 3.81
CA GLN A 118 16.82 -10.16 4.43
C GLN A 118 16.65 -11.69 4.44
#